data_AF-A0A6A8Q836-F1
#
_entry.id   AF-A0A6A8Q836-F1
#
_cell.length_a   1.000
_cell.length_b   1.000
_cell.length_c   1.000
_cell.angle_alpha   90.00
_cell.angle_beta   90.00
_cell.angle_gamma   90.00
#
_symmetry.space_group_name_H-M   'P 1'
#
loop_
_entity.id
_entity.type
_entity.pdbx_description
1 polymer ?
#
loop_
_entity_poly.entity_id
_entity_poly.type
_entity_poly.pdbx_seq_one_letter_code
_entity_poly.pdbx_strand_id
1 'polypeptide(L)'
;MKNFLDKEYHPVIEDYITDFVEDTIEPVEREAFGEVLVHDDEIRELAFHAKGGKQLLEHFRKQTDIKAREGFIDRLIKRIANEC
;
A
#
# COMPACT_ATOMS: atom_id res chain seq x y z
N MET A 1 19.20 12.61 22.32
CA MET A 1 18.11 12.11 21.45
C MET A 1 17.22 13.31 21.15
N LYS A 2 17.32 13.88 19.94
CA LYS A 2 16.41 14.95 19.51
C LYS A 2 15.12 14.29 19.00
N ASN A 3 13.98 14.85 19.41
CA ASN A 3 12.65 14.30 19.23
C ASN A 3 12.35 13.97 17.77
N PHE A 4 12.16 12.69 17.46
CA PHE A 4 11.65 12.19 16.18
C PHE A 4 10.13 12.38 16.00
N LEU A 5 9.45 13.03 16.97
CA LEU A 5 8.00 12.97 17.13
C LEU A 5 7.24 14.29 16.90
N ASP A 6 7.91 15.42 16.59
CA ASP A 6 7.24 16.73 16.49
C ASP A 6 7.41 17.42 15.13
N LYS A 7 7.56 16.66 14.04
CA LYS A 7 7.39 17.21 12.69
C LYS A 7 6.08 16.65 12.14
N GLU A 8 4.97 17.34 12.41
CA GLU A 8 3.76 17.16 11.59
C GLU A 8 4.11 17.64 10.18
N TYR A 9 4.12 16.72 9.22
CA TYR A 9 4.21 17.11 7.82
C TYR A 9 2.95 17.88 7.47
N HIS A 10 3.09 18.88 6.61
CA HIS A 10 1.92 19.59 6.11
C HIS A 10 0.98 18.56 5.47
N PRO A 11 -0.34 18.53 5.77
CA PRO A 11 -1.26 17.48 5.30
C PRO A 11 -1.18 17.20 3.79
N VAL A 12 -0.94 18.25 3.01
CA VAL A 12 -0.71 18.18 1.55
C VAL A 12 0.44 17.23 1.16
N ILE A 13 1.53 17.16 1.95
CA ILE A 13 2.65 16.24 1.70
C ILE A 13 2.21 14.79 1.92
N GLU A 14 1.38 14.53 2.93
CA GLU A 14 0.85 13.19 3.18
C GLU A 14 -0.06 12.71 2.05
N ASP A 15 -0.89 13.61 1.50
CA ASP A 15 -1.73 13.34 0.33
C ASP A 15 -0.85 13.00 -0.89
N TYR A 16 0.18 13.79 -1.17
CA TYR A 16 1.11 13.52 -2.28
C TYR A 16 1.90 12.22 -2.10
N ILE A 17 2.31 11.88 -0.87
CA ILE A 17 2.95 10.58 -0.60
C ILE A 17 1.98 9.45 -0.89
N THR A 18 0.73 9.57 -0.45
CA THR A 18 -0.31 8.57 -0.66
C THR A 18 -0.56 8.38 -2.14
N ASP A 19 -0.82 9.46 -2.88
CA ASP A 19 -1.09 9.41 -4.31
C ASP A 19 0.11 8.91 -5.14
N PHE A 20 1.32 9.25 -4.71
CA PHE A 20 2.54 8.73 -5.32
C PHE A 20 2.71 7.21 -5.10
N VAL A 21 2.38 6.70 -3.92
CA VAL A 21 2.42 5.26 -3.60
C VAL A 21 1.26 4.50 -4.24
N GLU A 22 0.10 5.16 -4.39
CA GLU A 22 -1.08 4.59 -5.02
C GLU A 22 -1.03 4.59 -6.55
N ASP A 23 -0.02 5.24 -7.14
CA ASP A 23 0.11 5.48 -8.56
C ASP A 23 -1.09 6.28 -9.14
N THR A 24 -1.73 7.11 -8.31
CA THR A 24 -2.88 7.97 -8.66
C THR A 24 -2.50 9.43 -8.93
N ILE A 25 -1.29 9.84 -8.55
CA ILE A 25 -0.75 11.19 -8.79
C ILE A 25 -0.67 11.53 -10.29
N GLU A 26 -1.00 12.77 -10.65
CA GLU A 26 -0.93 13.22 -12.04
C GLU A 26 0.53 13.28 -12.57
N PRO A 27 0.78 13.14 -13.88
CA PRO A 27 2.14 13.08 -14.42
C PRO A 27 3.01 14.30 -14.09
N VAL A 28 2.43 15.51 -14.15
CA VAL A 28 3.16 16.76 -13.85
C VAL A 28 3.50 16.85 -12.36
N GLU A 29 2.53 16.50 -11.51
CA GLU A 29 2.71 16.48 -10.07
C GLU A 29 3.70 15.40 -9.63
N ARG A 30 3.71 14.25 -10.31
CA ARG A 30 4.68 13.18 -10.09
C ARG A 30 6.10 13.62 -10.36
N GLU A 31 6.32 14.39 -11.43
CA GLU A 31 7.64 14.94 -11.75
C GLU A 31 8.08 15.94 -10.67
N ALA A 32 7.21 16.88 -10.31
CA ALA A 32 7.48 17.86 -9.27
C ALA A 32 7.72 17.21 -7.89
N PHE A 33 6.92 16.21 -7.53
CA PHE A 33 7.08 15.47 -6.28
C PHE A 33 8.35 14.60 -6.32
N GLY A 34 8.74 14.10 -7.49
CA GLY A 34 10.03 13.43 -7.70
C GLY A 34 11.22 14.29 -7.30
N GLU A 35 11.22 15.58 -7.67
CA GLU A 35 12.25 16.54 -7.25
C GLU A 35 12.26 16.74 -5.72
N VAL A 36 11.09 16.82 -5.08
CA VAL A 36 10.99 16.87 -3.60
C VAL A 36 11.63 15.64 -2.98
N LEU A 37 11.34 14.44 -3.50
CA LEU A 37 11.95 13.20 -3.03
C LEU A 37 13.47 13.20 -3.21
N VAL A 38 14.01 13.82 -4.26
CA VAL A 38 15.47 13.94 -4.46
C VAL A 38 16.12 14.86 -3.42
N HIS A 39 15.41 15.89 -2.97
CA HIS A 39 15.96 16.91 -2.07
C HIS A 39 15.66 16.70 -0.58
N ASP A 40 14.66 15.88 -0.25
CA ASP A 40 14.26 15.61 1.13
C ASP A 40 14.37 14.11 1.45
N ASP A 41 15.41 13.75 2.22
CA ASP A 41 15.68 12.37 2.63
C ASP A 41 14.60 11.80 3.55
N GLU A 42 13.98 12.64 4.40
CA GLU A 42 12.95 12.20 5.35
C GLU A 42 11.65 11.83 4.60
N ILE A 43 11.23 12.67 3.65
CA ILE A 43 10.07 12.41 2.78
C ILE A 43 10.34 11.19 1.88
N ARG A 44 11.56 11.04 1.37
CA ARG A 44 11.95 9.88 0.56
C ARG A 44 11.83 8.56 1.34
N GLU A 45 12.35 8.52 2.57
CA GLU A 45 12.20 7.34 3.44
C GLU A 45 10.73 7.04 3.72
N LEU A 46 9.92 8.06 4.00
CA LEU A 46 8.50 7.90 4.28
C LEU A 46 7.74 7.31 3.08
N ALA A 47 7.95 7.87 1.88
CA ALA A 47 7.35 7.34 0.66
C ALA A 47 7.82 5.91 0.34
N PHE A 48 9.09 5.60 0.58
CA PHE A 48 9.63 4.25 0.41
C PHE A 48 9.00 3.24 1.38
N HIS A 49 8.89 3.60 2.66
CA HIS A 49 8.25 2.76 3.68
C HIS A 49 6.76 2.52 3.38
N ALA A 50 6.02 3.57 2.99
CA ALA A 50 4.62 3.46 2.60
C ALA A 50 4.45 2.51 1.40
N LYS A 51 5.31 2.61 0.38
CA LYS A 51 5.32 1.69 -0.77
C LYS A 51 5.59 0.24 -0.37
N GLY A 52 6.55 0.01 0.51
CA GLY A 52 6.85 -1.32 1.05
C GLY A 52 5.68 -1.91 1.84
N GLY A 53 5.02 -1.10 2.67
CA GLY A 53 3.83 -1.50 3.43
C GLY A 53 2.68 -1.94 2.50
N LYS A 54 2.41 -1.18 1.45
CA LYS A 54 1.41 -1.54 0.42
C LYS A 54 1.72 -2.88 -0.24
N GLN A 55 2.96 -3.09 -0.69
CA GLN A 55 3.37 -4.35 -1.31
C GLN A 55 3.20 -5.55 -0.37
N LEU A 56 3.51 -5.37 0.92
CA LEU A 56 3.34 -6.40 1.93
C LEU A 56 1.86 -6.75 2.15
N LEU A 57 0.98 -5.74 2.24
CA LEU A 57 -0.47 -5.95 2.35
C LEU A 57 -1.04 -6.64 1.10
N GLU A 58 -0.61 -6.23 -0.10
CA GLU A 58 -0.98 -6.91 -1.34
C GLU A 58 -0.53 -8.37 -1.36
N HIS A 59 0.68 -8.66 -0.87
CA HIS A 59 1.19 -10.01 -0.75
C HIS A 59 0.31 -10.86 0.19
N PHE A 60 -0.03 -10.34 1.37
CA PHE A 60 -0.93 -11.03 2.30
C PHE A 60 -2.34 -11.21 1.75
N ARG A 61 -2.87 -10.23 1.00
CA ARG A 61 -4.16 -10.34 0.34
C ARG A 61 -4.15 -11.46 -0.71
N LYS A 62 -3.14 -11.49 -1.58
CA LYS A 62 -2.95 -12.58 -2.55
C LYS A 62 -2.85 -13.93 -1.86
N GLN A 63 -2.08 -14.04 -0.79
CA GLN A 63 -1.94 -15.27 -0.03
C GLN A 63 -3.28 -15.71 0.61
N THR A 64 -4.06 -14.75 1.12
CA THR A 64 -5.40 -15.01 1.69
C THR A 64 -6.38 -15.45 0.60
N ASP A 65 -6.39 -14.82 -0.57
CA ASP A 65 -7.25 -15.23 -1.70
C ASP A 65 -6.92 -16.65 -2.19
N ILE A 66 -5.62 -16.99 -2.24
CA ILE A 66 -5.17 -18.35 -2.56
C ILE A 66 -5.70 -19.34 -1.52
N LYS A 67 -5.50 -19.07 -0.23
CA LYS A 67 -5.99 -19.93 0.87
C LYS A 67 -7.51 -20.02 0.93
N ALA A 68 -8.22 -18.94 0.61
CA ALA A 68 -9.68 -18.92 0.58
C ALA A 68 -10.22 -19.79 -0.57
N ARG A 69 -9.53 -19.80 -1.72
CA ARG A 69 -9.86 -20.66 -2.87
C ARG A 69 -9.46 -22.11 -2.65
N GLU A 70 -8.43 -22.39 -1.86
CA GLU A 70 -8.03 -23.75 -1.48
C GLU A 70 -9.16 -24.49 -0.72
N GLY A 71 -9.61 -25.60 -1.30
CA GLY A 71 -10.71 -26.40 -0.78
C GLY A 71 -12.08 -25.72 -0.81
N PHE A 72 -12.22 -24.53 -1.39
CA PHE A 72 -13.53 -23.87 -1.55
C PHE A 72 -14.43 -24.68 -2.48
N ILE A 73 -13.88 -25.12 -3.61
CA ILE A 73 -14.63 -25.96 -4.55
C ILE A 73 -15.01 -27.29 -3.89
N ASP A 74 -14.12 -27.92 -3.12
CA ASP A 74 -14.44 -29.17 -2.42
C ASP A 74 -15.52 -28.99 -1.34
N ARG A 75 -15.49 -27.88 -0.60
CA ARG A 75 -16.53 -27.52 0.37
C ARG A 75 -17.87 -27.21 -0.32
N LEU A 76 -17.83 -26.53 -1.47
CA LEU A 76 -19.00 -26.21 -2.27
C LEU A 76 -19.65 -27.48 -2.85
N ILE A 77 -18.84 -28.37 -3.43
CA ILE A 77 -19.29 -29.66 -3.97
C ILE A 77 -19.90 -30.52 -2.87
N LYS A 78 -19.24 -30.62 -1.70
CA LYS A 78 -19.81 -31.35 -0.55
C LYS A 78 -21.14 -30.78 -0.08
N ARG A 79 -21.33 -29.46 -0.13
CA ARG A 79 -22.57 -28.82 0.28
C ARG A 79 -23.69 -29.07 -0.72
N ILE A 80 -23.42 -28.92 -2.02
CA ILE A 80 -24.39 -29.26 -3.09
C ILE A 80 -24.77 -30.75 -3.01
N ALA A 81 -23.80 -31.63 -2.79
CA ALA A 81 -24.06 -33.07 -2.68
C ALA A 81 -24.86 -33.47 -1.42
N ASN A 82 -24.82 -32.66 -0.35
CA ASN A 82 -25.61 -32.88 0.86
C ASN A 82 -27.00 -32.23 0.82
N GLU A 83 -27.25 -31.32 -0.13
CA GLU A 83 -28.54 -30.64 -0.33
C GLU A 83 -29.41 -31.33 -1.42
N CYS A 84 -28.87 -32.35 -2.12
CA CYS A 84 -29.58 -33.26 -3.03
C CYS A 84 -29.91 -34.60 -2.35
#